data_AF-A0A9W6K1Z9-F1
#
_entry.id   AF-A0A9W6K1Z9-F1
#
_cell.length_a   1.000
_cell.length_b   1.000
_cell.length_c   1.000
_cell.angle_alpha   90.00
_cell.angle_beta   90.00
_cell.angle_gamma   90.00
#
_symmetry.space_group_name_H-M   'P 1'
#
loop_
_entity.id
_entity.type
_entity.pdbx_description
1 polymer ?
#
loop_
_entity_poly.entity_id
_entity_poly.type
_entity_poly.pdbx_seq_one_letter_code
_entity_poly.pdbx_strand_id
1 'polypeptide(L)'
;MQEGRVLAYNAITESISNVWQHAYDDVFFTQPVPEELRNWWFIVQCIHDQFYIAMYDMGAGIPTTISKKPWAAALIETISSLIELRGYKVVVSPDAKSIKAAVDYGRSRFKQDNRGKGLTEAKDFVQQNPQGSMLIFSGLGHYEYKTEGDDELLETLSSPFRGTLIQWNLRLETKNEC
;
A
#
# COMPACT_ATOMS: atom_id res chain seq x y z
N MET A 1 -16.89 -9.53 14.55
CA MET A 1 -17.72 -8.42 14.01
C MET A 1 -17.23 -7.02 14.38
N GLN A 2 -16.89 -6.71 15.64
CA GLN A 2 -16.44 -5.35 16.02
C GLN A 2 -15.00 -5.03 15.55
N GLU A 3 -14.12 -6.03 15.58
CA GLU A 3 -12.71 -5.91 15.20
C GLU A 3 -12.50 -5.65 13.70
N GLY A 4 -13.20 -6.39 12.82
CA GLY A 4 -13.14 -6.16 11.36
C GLY A 4 -13.63 -4.78 10.92
N ARG A 5 -14.60 -4.18 11.62
CA ARG A 5 -15.06 -2.81 11.36
C ARG A 5 -14.02 -1.76 11.72
N VAL A 6 -13.32 -1.98 12.84
CA VAL A 6 -12.23 -1.10 13.28
C VAL A 6 -11.06 -1.17 12.30
N LEU A 7 -10.70 -2.38 11.85
CA LEU A 7 -9.63 -2.57 10.86
C LEU A 7 -9.95 -1.90 9.52
N ALA A 8 -11.17 -2.07 9.01
CA ALA A 8 -11.60 -1.41 7.78
C ALA A 8 -11.61 0.13 7.91
N TYR A 9 -12.11 0.66 9.04
CA TYR A 9 -12.06 2.09 9.32
C TYR A 9 -10.61 2.61 9.33
N ASN A 10 -9.72 1.94 10.07
CA ASN A 10 -8.31 2.32 10.16
C ASN A 10 -7.64 2.29 8.77
N ALA A 11 -7.85 1.23 8.00
CA ALA A 11 -7.29 1.08 6.66
C ALA A 11 -7.73 2.21 5.72
N ILE A 12 -9.03 2.59 5.76
CA ILE A 12 -9.55 3.71 4.98
C ILE A 12 -8.94 5.03 5.46
N THR A 13 -8.99 5.30 6.77
CA THR A 13 -8.51 6.58 7.32
C THR A 13 -7.01 6.77 7.14
N GLU A 14 -6.19 5.72 7.26
CA GLU A 14 -4.77 5.84 6.98
C GLU A 14 -4.52 6.06 5.49
N SER A 15 -5.22 5.34 4.61
CA SER A 15 -5.04 5.53 3.17
C SER A 15 -5.36 6.97 2.75
N ILE A 16 -6.41 7.58 3.31
CA ILE A 16 -6.73 9.00 3.13
C ILE A 16 -5.66 9.90 3.78
N SER A 17 -5.21 9.56 4.99
CA SER A 17 -4.17 10.30 5.70
C SER A 17 -2.84 10.30 4.95
N ASN A 18 -2.49 9.22 4.27
CA ASN A 18 -1.29 9.12 3.43
C ASN A 18 -1.35 10.12 2.27
N VAL A 19 -2.51 10.25 1.62
CA VAL A 19 -2.72 11.27 0.59
C VAL A 19 -2.58 12.67 1.19
N TRP A 20 -3.32 12.96 2.25
CA TRP A 20 -3.37 14.30 2.84
C TRP A 20 -2.04 14.76 3.43
N GLN A 21 -1.35 13.87 4.15
CA GLN A 21 -0.15 14.22 4.92
C GLN A 21 1.16 13.99 4.17
N HIS A 22 1.19 13.15 3.13
CA HIS A 22 2.45 12.72 2.50
C HIS A 22 2.49 12.92 1.00
N ALA A 23 1.39 12.75 0.26
CA ALA A 23 1.43 12.84 -1.20
C ALA A 23 1.80 14.25 -1.69
N TYR A 24 1.34 15.31 -1.01
CA TYR A 24 1.57 16.70 -1.43
C TYR A 24 2.39 17.52 -0.43
N ASP A 25 3.23 16.86 0.38
CA ASP A 25 4.17 17.55 1.27
C ASP A 25 5.27 18.23 0.44
N ASP A 26 5.45 19.54 0.63
CA ASP A 26 6.38 20.37 -0.12
C ASP A 26 7.82 19.87 -0.05
N VAL A 27 8.19 19.09 0.98
CA VAL A 27 9.53 18.47 1.10
C VAL A 27 9.89 17.54 -0.06
N PHE A 28 8.89 17.04 -0.81
CA PHE A 28 9.07 16.14 -1.94
C PHE A 28 9.11 16.84 -3.30
N PHE A 29 8.86 18.16 -3.35
CA PHE A 29 8.78 18.91 -4.58
C PHE A 29 9.78 20.07 -4.60
N THR A 30 10.21 20.49 -5.79
CA THR A 30 11.11 21.65 -5.93
C THR A 30 10.40 22.97 -5.59
N GLN A 31 9.08 23.01 -5.77
CA GLN A 31 8.20 24.09 -5.37
C GLN A 31 6.90 23.47 -4.86
N PRO A 32 6.18 24.15 -3.93
CA PRO A 32 4.88 23.68 -3.46
C PRO A 32 3.92 23.40 -4.62
N VAL A 33 3.24 22.25 -4.58
CA VAL A 33 2.21 21.93 -5.57
C VAL A 33 1.00 22.84 -5.32
N PRO A 34 0.50 23.59 -6.29
CA PRO A 34 -0.73 24.39 -6.14
C PRO A 34 -1.91 23.52 -5.70
N GLU A 35 -2.78 24.03 -4.83
CA GLU A 35 -3.88 23.26 -4.22
C GLU A 35 -4.82 22.66 -5.25
N GLU A 36 -5.12 23.40 -6.33
CA GLU A 36 -5.93 22.98 -7.46
C GLU A 36 -5.35 21.81 -8.26
N LEU A 37 -4.05 21.54 -8.10
CA LEU A 37 -3.36 20.41 -8.72
C LEU A 37 -3.21 19.20 -7.78
N ARG A 38 -3.58 19.34 -6.49
CA ARG A 38 -3.49 18.27 -5.48
C ARG A 38 -4.66 17.28 -5.58
N ASN A 39 -4.93 16.81 -6.79
CA ASN A 39 -6.07 15.94 -7.08
C ASN A 39 -5.85 14.53 -6.55
N TRP A 40 -6.90 13.94 -6.01
CA TRP A 40 -6.93 12.55 -5.58
C TRP A 40 -8.33 12.01 -5.80
N TRP A 41 -8.40 10.70 -6.02
CA TRP A 41 -9.62 10.00 -6.37
C TRP A 41 -9.83 8.86 -5.40
N PHE A 42 -11.09 8.66 -5.05
CA PHE A 42 -11.55 7.57 -4.22
C PHE A 42 -12.71 6.90 -4.95
N ILE A 43 -12.54 5.61 -5.25
CA ILE A 43 -13.56 4.82 -5.95
C ILE A 43 -13.90 3.62 -5.10
N VAL A 44 -15.19 3.34 -5.04
CA VAL A 44 -15.75 2.20 -4.37
C VAL A 44 -16.65 1.45 -5.32
N GLN A 45 -16.48 0.14 -5.37
CA GLN A 45 -17.33 -0.71 -6.18
C GLN A 45 -17.66 -2.00 -5.44
N CYS A 46 -18.94 -2.36 -5.41
CA CYS A 46 -19.37 -3.68 -4.99
C CYS A 46 -19.49 -4.58 -6.21
N ILE A 47 -18.76 -5.69 -6.24
CA ILE A 47 -18.83 -6.71 -7.29
C ILE A 47 -19.15 -8.04 -6.57
N HIS A 48 -20.34 -8.58 -6.82
CA HIS A 48 -20.90 -9.68 -6.02
C HIS A 48 -20.94 -9.34 -4.52
N ASP A 49 -20.33 -10.15 -3.66
CA ASP A 49 -20.21 -9.95 -2.21
C ASP A 49 -18.88 -9.30 -1.81
N GLN A 50 -18.12 -8.76 -2.77
CA GLN A 50 -16.84 -8.12 -2.53
C GLN A 50 -16.93 -6.61 -2.74
N PHE A 51 -16.47 -5.87 -1.75
CA PHE A 51 -16.44 -4.41 -1.74
C PHE A 51 -15.00 -3.94 -1.96
N TYR A 52 -14.74 -3.42 -3.15
CA TYR A 52 -13.45 -2.93 -3.59
C TYR A 52 -13.35 -1.44 -3.29
N ILE A 53 -12.22 -1.05 -2.70
CA ILE A 53 -11.88 0.34 -2.43
C ILE A 53 -10.56 0.62 -3.14
N ALA A 54 -10.55 1.66 -3.97
CA ALA A 54 -9.36 2.16 -4.64
C ALA A 54 -9.15 3.63 -4.29
N MET A 55 -7.91 4.01 -3.99
CA MET A 55 -7.50 5.39 -3.77
C MET A 55 -6.30 5.70 -4.64
N TYR A 56 -6.36 6.84 -5.31
CA TYR A 56 -5.30 7.30 -6.21
C TYR A 56 -4.95 8.75 -5.91
N ASP A 57 -3.67 9.05 -5.78
CA ASP A 57 -3.13 10.42 -5.77
C ASP A 57 -2.10 10.60 -6.88
N MET A 58 -1.93 11.85 -7.33
CA MET A 58 -0.90 12.25 -8.30
C MET A 58 0.31 12.90 -7.62
N GLY A 59 0.48 12.73 -6.31
CA GLY A 59 1.54 13.34 -5.53
C GLY A 59 2.86 12.56 -5.58
N ALA A 60 3.66 12.71 -4.53
CA ALA A 60 4.88 11.97 -4.32
C ALA A 60 4.54 10.50 -4.04
N GLY A 61 5.05 9.60 -4.88
CA GLY A 61 4.84 8.16 -4.75
C GLY A 61 5.50 7.57 -3.50
N ILE A 62 5.07 6.36 -3.11
CA ILE A 62 5.66 5.61 -1.99
C ILE A 62 7.20 5.53 -2.05
N PRO A 63 7.84 5.20 -3.19
CA PRO A 63 9.31 5.15 -3.26
C PRO A 63 9.97 6.48 -2.86
N THR A 64 9.39 7.60 -3.31
CA THR A 64 9.85 8.94 -2.96
C THR A 64 9.64 9.23 -1.48
N THR A 65 8.44 9.00 -0.94
CA THR A 65 8.10 9.37 0.44
C THR A 65 8.87 8.55 1.47
N ILE A 66 9.09 7.25 1.23
CA ILE A 66 9.84 6.41 2.17
C ILE A 66 11.35 6.57 2.06
N SER A 67 11.88 7.03 0.91
CA SER A 67 13.33 7.26 0.76
C SER A 67 13.91 8.23 1.79
N LYS A 68 13.06 9.10 2.36
CA LYS A 68 13.43 10.05 3.42
C LYS A 68 13.36 9.45 4.82
N LYS A 69 12.88 8.22 4.98
CA LYS A 69 12.71 7.58 6.28
C LYS A 69 13.99 6.84 6.68
N PRO A 70 14.55 7.08 7.88
CA PRO A 70 15.82 6.46 8.31
C PRO A 70 15.81 4.92 8.31
N TRP A 71 14.65 4.30 8.51
CA TRP A 71 14.49 2.84 8.55
C TRP A 71 14.42 2.18 7.16
N ALA A 72 14.11 2.95 6.11
CA ALA A 72 13.75 2.39 4.81
C ALA A 72 14.91 1.64 4.16
N ALA A 73 16.12 2.19 4.21
CA ALA A 73 17.30 1.59 3.58
C ALA A 73 17.58 0.17 4.11
N ALA A 74 17.60 0.01 5.44
CA ALA A 74 17.87 -1.28 6.07
C ALA A 74 16.79 -2.34 5.76
N LEU A 75 15.51 -1.93 5.72
CA LEU A 75 14.42 -2.85 5.40
C LEU A 75 14.42 -3.24 3.92
N ILE A 76 14.67 -2.29 3.01
CA ILE A 76 14.80 -2.55 1.56
C ILE A 76 15.99 -3.47 1.27
N GLU A 77 17.11 -3.31 1.96
CA GLU A 77 18.26 -4.20 1.86
C GLU A 77 17.91 -5.62 2.32
N THR A 78 17.23 -5.75 3.46
CA THR A 78 16.74 -7.04 3.96
C THR A 78 15.83 -7.73 2.94
N ILE A 79 14.88 -6.98 2.37
CA ILE A 79 13.97 -7.49 1.33
C ILE A 79 14.75 -7.91 0.08
N SER A 80 15.76 -7.13 -0.33
CA SER A 80 16.59 -7.46 -1.50
C SER A 80 17.29 -8.81 -1.32
N SER A 81 17.94 -9.02 -0.18
CA SER A 81 18.62 -10.28 0.14
C SER A 81 17.65 -11.48 0.14
N LEU A 82 16.43 -11.30 0.67
CA LEU A 82 15.42 -12.36 0.68
C LEU A 82 14.92 -12.73 -0.73
N ILE A 83 14.75 -11.75 -1.61
CA ILE A 83 14.34 -11.97 -3.00
C ILE A 83 15.44 -12.74 -3.76
N GLU A 84 16.70 -12.34 -3.57
CA GLU A 84 17.85 -13.00 -4.19
C GLU A 84 17.99 -14.47 -3.75
N LEU A 85 17.81 -14.74 -2.44
CA LEU A 85 17.84 -16.11 -1.89
C LEU A 85 16.73 -17.01 -2.43
N ARG A 86 15.56 -16.45 -2.78
CA ARG A 86 14.45 -17.20 -3.37
C ARG A 86 14.66 -17.55 -4.85
N GLY A 87 15.79 -17.14 -5.44
CA GLY A 87 16.16 -17.53 -6.81
C GLY A 87 15.31 -16.87 -7.89
N TYR A 88 14.65 -15.74 -7.58
CA TYR A 88 13.91 -14.97 -8.58
C TYR A 88 14.89 -14.44 -9.65
N LYS A 89 14.75 -14.92 -10.89
CA LYS A 89 15.53 -14.45 -12.04
C LYS A 89 15.16 -13.05 -12.51
N VAL A 90 14.05 -12.50 -12.01
CA VAL A 90 13.53 -11.19 -12.39
C VAL A 90 14.12 -10.15 -11.43
N VAL A 91 14.87 -9.20 -11.98
CA VAL A 91 15.34 -8.03 -11.24
C VAL A 91 14.12 -7.15 -10.92
N VAL A 92 13.69 -7.19 -9.67
CA VAL A 92 12.61 -6.35 -9.15
C VAL A 92 13.14 -4.94 -8.92
N SER A 93 12.39 -3.92 -9.37
CA SER A 93 12.78 -2.52 -9.27
C SER A 93 12.97 -2.10 -7.81
N PRO A 94 13.84 -1.10 -7.55
CA PRO A 94 13.92 -0.47 -6.24
C PRO A 94 12.55 0.01 -5.75
N ASP A 95 11.72 0.53 -6.64
CA ASP A 95 10.39 1.04 -6.32
C ASP A 95 9.44 -0.05 -5.82
N ALA A 96 9.42 -1.24 -6.46
CA ALA A 96 8.63 -2.38 -5.95
C ALA A 96 9.11 -2.84 -4.57
N LYS A 97 10.43 -2.86 -4.35
CA LYS A 97 11.01 -3.17 -3.03
C LYS A 97 10.66 -2.11 -1.99
N SER A 98 10.61 -0.84 -2.38
CA SER A 98 10.16 0.26 -1.54
C SER A 98 8.70 0.09 -1.13
N ILE A 99 7.81 -0.24 -2.07
CA ILE A 99 6.41 -0.52 -1.77
C ILE A 99 6.30 -1.69 -0.76
N LYS A 100 7.02 -2.79 -0.99
CA LYS A 100 7.09 -3.92 -0.06
C LYS A 100 7.59 -3.51 1.32
N ALA A 101 8.63 -2.68 1.39
CA ALA A 101 9.15 -2.17 2.65
C ALA A 101 8.11 -1.31 3.40
N ALA A 102 7.35 -0.48 2.69
CA ALA A 102 6.27 0.32 3.28
C ALA A 102 5.15 -0.56 3.85
N VAL A 103 4.79 -1.63 3.12
CA VAL A 103 3.79 -2.61 3.56
C VAL A 103 4.28 -3.42 4.76
N ASP A 104 5.55 -3.82 4.80
CA ASP A 104 6.12 -4.66 5.86
C ASP A 104 6.58 -3.87 7.09
N TYR A 105 6.73 -2.55 6.99
CA TYR A 105 7.32 -1.72 8.03
C TYR A 105 6.65 -1.92 9.40
N GLY A 106 5.32 -1.99 9.46
CA GLY A 106 4.55 -2.18 10.69
C GLY A 106 4.79 -3.53 11.40
N ARG A 107 5.26 -4.55 10.66
CA ARG A 107 5.65 -5.88 11.17
C ARG A 107 7.13 -5.94 11.58
N SER A 108 7.94 -4.95 11.20
CA SER A 108 9.39 -4.98 11.41
C SER A 108 9.82 -4.64 12.84
N ARG A 109 11.03 -5.07 13.22
CA ARG A 109 11.68 -4.77 14.50
C ARG A 109 12.16 -3.31 14.63
N PHE A 110 12.12 -2.52 13.55
CA PHE A 110 12.58 -1.12 13.51
C PHE A 110 11.58 -0.15 14.17
N LYS A 111 10.90 -0.65 15.21
CA LYS A 111 9.69 -0.10 15.80
C LYS A 111 10.05 0.83 16.97
N GLN A 112 9.88 2.13 16.79
CA GLN A 112 9.89 3.09 17.90
C GLN A 112 8.71 4.07 17.88
N ASP A 113 7.94 4.14 16.78
CA ASP A 113 6.92 5.17 16.62
C ASP A 113 5.53 4.56 16.33
N ASN A 114 4.48 5.23 16.80
CA ASN A 114 3.09 4.80 16.63
C ASN A 114 2.48 5.22 15.28
N ARG A 115 3.28 5.77 14.36
CA ARG A 115 2.85 6.26 13.03
C ARG A 115 3.28 5.32 11.90
N GLY A 116 2.52 5.32 10.79
CA GLY A 116 2.87 4.61 9.55
C GLY A 116 2.56 3.12 9.55
N LYS A 117 1.46 2.71 10.19
CA LYS A 117 1.02 1.31 10.25
C LYS A 117 -0.04 0.98 9.21
N GLY A 118 -0.71 1.96 8.59
CA GLY A 118 -1.96 1.61 7.93
C GLY A 118 -1.82 0.83 6.62
N LEU A 119 -0.67 0.83 5.93
CA LEU A 119 -0.45 -0.14 4.84
C LEU A 119 -0.31 -1.57 5.38
N THR A 120 0.37 -1.73 6.51
CA THR A 120 0.47 -3.02 7.20
C THR A 120 -0.89 -3.48 7.72
N GLU A 121 -1.64 -2.60 8.39
CA GLU A 121 -2.97 -2.92 8.92
C GLU A 121 -3.98 -3.21 7.80
N ALA A 122 -3.93 -2.47 6.69
CA ALA A 122 -4.71 -2.77 5.50
C ALA A 122 -4.39 -4.17 4.96
N LYS A 123 -3.11 -4.55 4.88
CA LYS A 123 -2.72 -5.91 4.49
C LYS A 123 -3.16 -6.96 5.49
N ASP A 124 -2.97 -6.73 6.80
CA ASP A 124 -3.40 -7.65 7.86
C ASP A 124 -4.91 -7.91 7.78
N PHE A 125 -5.68 -6.88 7.43
CA PHE A 125 -7.11 -6.97 7.22
C PHE A 125 -7.46 -7.74 5.93
N VAL A 126 -6.81 -7.44 4.81
CA VAL A 126 -7.00 -8.17 3.54
C VAL A 126 -6.66 -9.65 3.70
N GLN A 127 -5.59 -9.98 4.42
CA GLN A 127 -5.17 -11.34 4.72
C GLN A 127 -6.23 -12.15 5.50
N GLN A 128 -7.05 -11.48 6.30
CA GLN A 128 -8.18 -12.11 7.00
C GLN A 128 -9.46 -12.19 6.14
N ASN A 129 -9.49 -11.49 5.00
CA ASN A 129 -10.64 -11.46 4.12
C ASN A 129 -10.66 -12.66 3.16
N PRO A 130 -11.75 -13.45 3.08
CA PRO A 130 -11.90 -14.45 2.04
C PRO A 130 -11.86 -13.80 0.65
N GLN A 131 -11.02 -14.34 -0.24
CA GLN A 131 -10.74 -13.74 -1.55
C GLN A 131 -10.19 -12.30 -1.44
N GLY A 132 -9.45 -12.02 -0.37
CA GLY A 132 -8.74 -10.77 -0.18
C GLY A 132 -7.66 -10.58 -1.24
N SER A 133 -7.57 -9.35 -1.73
CA SER A 133 -6.58 -8.87 -2.67
C SER A 133 -6.19 -7.45 -2.29
N MET A 134 -4.91 -7.13 -2.46
CA MET A 134 -4.38 -5.78 -2.32
C MET A 134 -3.43 -5.51 -3.49
N LEU A 135 -3.57 -4.35 -4.10
CA LEU A 135 -2.74 -3.87 -5.20
C LEU A 135 -2.17 -2.51 -4.84
N ILE A 136 -0.90 -2.28 -5.15
CA ILE A 136 -0.26 -0.98 -5.02
C ILE A 136 0.60 -0.70 -6.25
N PHE A 137 0.38 0.44 -6.90
CA PHE A 137 1.18 0.94 -8.00
C PHE A 137 1.80 2.28 -7.62
N SER A 138 3.12 2.40 -7.74
CA SER A 138 3.82 3.67 -7.51
C SER A 138 5.22 3.64 -8.12
N GLY A 139 5.59 4.68 -8.87
CA GLY A 139 6.85 4.69 -9.61
C GLY A 139 6.92 3.50 -10.57
N LEU A 140 8.06 2.82 -10.64
CA LEU A 140 8.24 1.58 -11.41
C LEU A 140 7.82 0.32 -10.63
N GLY A 141 7.15 0.46 -9.49
CA GLY A 141 6.78 -0.64 -8.63
C GLY A 141 5.32 -1.06 -8.77
N HIS A 142 5.10 -2.37 -8.88
CA HIS A 142 3.81 -3.02 -8.66
C HIS A 142 3.96 -4.03 -7.51
N TYR A 143 3.06 -3.92 -6.54
CA TYR A 143 2.90 -4.89 -5.45
C TYR A 143 1.49 -5.46 -5.46
N GLU A 144 1.38 -6.78 -5.39
CA GLU A 144 0.12 -7.48 -5.26
C GLU A 144 0.19 -8.49 -4.12
N TYR A 145 -0.88 -8.57 -3.34
CA TYR A 145 -1.10 -9.60 -2.34
C TYR A 145 -2.44 -10.29 -2.61
N LYS A 146 -2.47 -11.61 -2.47
CA LYS A 146 -3.69 -12.42 -2.50
C LYS A 146 -3.76 -13.32 -1.28
N THR A 147 -4.93 -13.35 -0.65
CA THR A 147 -5.20 -14.27 0.46
C THR A 147 -5.18 -15.73 -0.02
N GLU A 148 -5.64 -15.99 -1.25
CA GLU A 148 -5.46 -17.30 -1.87
C GLU A 148 -3.98 -17.57 -2.11
N GLY A 149 -3.45 -18.65 -1.53
CA GLY A 149 -2.02 -18.99 -1.59
C GLY A 149 -1.13 -18.27 -0.57
N ASP A 150 -1.64 -17.25 0.12
CA ASP A 150 -0.83 -16.29 0.90
C ASP A 150 0.33 -15.71 0.07
N ASP A 151 -0.01 -15.34 -1.16
CA ASP A 151 0.97 -15.00 -2.20
C ASP A 151 1.20 -13.50 -2.28
N GLU A 152 2.48 -13.13 -2.33
CA GLU A 152 2.95 -11.78 -2.59
C GLU A 152 3.73 -11.74 -3.91
N LEU A 153 3.31 -10.84 -4.80
CA LEU A 153 3.96 -10.58 -6.07
C LEU A 153 4.56 -9.17 -6.07
N LEU A 154 5.81 -9.08 -6.51
CA LEU A 154 6.51 -7.82 -6.75
C LEU A 154 6.96 -7.78 -8.21
N GLU A 155 6.57 -6.74 -8.93
CA GLU A 155 6.89 -6.59 -10.34
C GLU A 155 7.43 -5.19 -10.66
N THR A 156 8.25 -5.15 -11.71
CA THR A 156 8.73 -3.91 -12.32
C THR A 156 7.79 -3.52 -13.45
N LEU A 157 7.19 -2.33 -13.35
CA LEU A 157 6.38 -1.76 -14.43
C LEU A 157 7.27 -1.36 -15.61
N SER A 158 6.73 -1.45 -16.83
CA SER A 158 7.42 -1.02 -18.05
C SER A 158 7.56 0.50 -18.18
N SER A 159 6.70 1.25 -17.47
CA SER A 159 6.72 2.71 -17.41
C SER A 159 6.37 3.19 -16.00
N PRO A 160 6.93 4.32 -15.54
CA PRO A 160 6.67 4.82 -14.20
C PRO A 160 5.22 5.27 -14.03
N PHE A 161 4.57 4.76 -13.01
CA PHE A 161 3.26 5.18 -12.52
C PHE A 161 3.40 6.45 -11.67
N ARG A 162 2.64 7.49 -12.02
CA ARG A 162 2.69 8.78 -11.32
C ARG A 162 1.84 8.74 -10.06
N GLY A 163 2.42 9.12 -8.93
CA GLY A 163 1.78 9.10 -7.61
C GLY A 163 1.63 7.69 -7.05
N THR A 164 0.53 7.45 -6.35
CA THR A 164 0.25 6.14 -5.72
C THR A 164 -1.20 5.74 -5.96
N LEU A 165 -1.40 4.56 -6.51
CA LEU A 165 -2.69 3.87 -6.51
C LEU A 165 -2.62 2.72 -5.50
N ILE A 166 -3.56 2.67 -4.58
CA ILE A 166 -3.80 1.54 -3.69
C ILE A 166 -5.22 1.02 -3.91
N GLN A 167 -5.37 -0.29 -4.01
CA GLN A 167 -6.67 -0.95 -4.03
C GLN A 167 -6.65 -2.13 -3.07
N TRP A 168 -7.73 -2.33 -2.33
CA TRP A 168 -7.95 -3.56 -1.58
C TRP A 168 -9.45 -3.87 -1.51
N ASN A 169 -9.83 -5.08 -1.10
CA ASN A 169 -11.22 -5.48 -0.98
C ASN A 169 -11.54 -6.09 0.37
N LEU A 170 -12.83 -6.06 0.68
CA LEU A 170 -13.43 -6.71 1.84
C LEU A 170 -14.72 -7.40 1.45
N ARG A 171 -14.98 -8.57 2.03
CA ARG A 171 -16.20 -9.31 1.82
C ARG A 171 -17.31 -8.70 2.67
N LEU A 172 -18.45 -8.46 2.05
CA LEU A 172 -19.67 -8.04 2.74
C LEU A 172 -20.38 -9.30 3.26
N GLU A 173 -20.62 -9.36 4.56
CA GLU A 173 -21.51 -10.36 5.13
C GLU A 173 -22.96 -9.99 4.75
N THR A 174 -23.63 -10.86 3.99
CA THR A 174 -25.09 -10.78 3.85
C THR A 174 -25.72 -11.11 5.18
N LYS A 175 -26.46 -10.15 5.76
CA LYS A 175 -27.42 -10.50 6.81
C LYS A 175 -28.48 -11.39 6.17
N ASN A 176 -28.48 -12.67 6.52
CA ASN A 176 -29.68 -13.47 6.33
C ASN A 176 -30.74 -12.86 7.25
N GLU A 177 -31.76 -12.24 6.65
CA GLU A 177 -32.98 -11.92 7.39
C GLU A 177 -33.61 -13.25 7.82
N CYS A 178 -33.66 -13.48 9.15
CA CYS A 178 -34.39 -14.59 9.75
C CYS A 178 -35.89 -14.35 9.69
#